data_AF-A0A4Z2EIC3-F1
#
_entry.id   AF-A0A4Z2EIC3-F1
#
_cell.length_a   1.000
_cell.length_b   1.000
_cell.length_c   1.000
_cell.angle_alpha   90.00
_cell.angle_beta   90.00
_cell.angle_gamma   90.00
#
_symmetry.space_group_name_H-M   'P 1'
#
loop_
_entity.id
_entity.type
_entity.pdbx_description
1 polymer ?
#
loop_
_entity_poly.entity_id
_entity_poly.type
_entity_poly.pdbx_seq_one_letter_code
_entity_poly.pdbx_strand_id
1 'polypeptide(L)'
;MTDEEKLKLVPDIHEEGNALFKKGQVKDATEKYYNGIACLKNLQMKEHPGDEVWVKLDNMITPLLLNYCQCKLLQGQYYEVIEHCSSILFKYEDNVKAYYKRAKAHAAVWNEVEARADFEKVLDLDPSLSASIAKELRSMEDKIRSKEKEEKGRYKDLEPERTVSFHY
;
A
#
# COMPACT_ATOMS: atom_id res chain seq x y z
N MET A 1 21.68 -0.78 -25.71
CA MET A 1 20.71 0.27 -25.34
C MET A 1 21.42 1.24 -24.41
N THR A 2 21.55 2.50 -24.80
CA THR A 2 22.16 3.56 -23.99
C THR A 2 21.24 3.96 -22.83
N ASP A 3 21.76 4.67 -21.85
CA ASP A 3 20.98 5.11 -20.70
C ASP A 3 19.90 6.15 -21.10
N GLU A 4 20.14 6.95 -22.16
CA GLU A 4 19.14 7.85 -22.75
C GLU A 4 18.01 7.12 -23.47
N GLU A 5 18.32 6.01 -24.17
CA GLU A 5 17.30 5.18 -24.81
C GLU A 5 16.38 4.53 -23.78
N LYS A 6 16.94 4.08 -22.65
CA LYS A 6 16.15 3.53 -21.53
C LYS A 6 15.20 4.55 -20.93
N LEU A 7 15.65 5.80 -20.75
CA LEU A 7 14.83 6.87 -20.21
C LEU A 7 13.62 7.19 -21.11
N LYS A 8 13.79 7.12 -22.43
CA LYS A 8 12.71 7.37 -23.39
C LYS A 8 11.62 6.31 -23.36
N LEU A 9 11.92 5.10 -22.91
CA LEU A 9 10.96 3.98 -22.83
C LEU A 9 10.11 4.00 -21.56
N VAL A 10 10.48 4.80 -20.55
CA VAL A 10 9.78 4.80 -19.26
C VAL A 10 8.32 5.26 -19.38
N PRO A 11 8.00 6.35 -20.11
CA PRO A 11 6.61 6.73 -20.36
C PRO A 11 5.81 5.61 -21.02
N ASP A 12 6.37 4.95 -22.03
CA ASP A 12 5.70 3.86 -22.75
C ASP A 12 5.41 2.68 -21.82
N ILE A 13 6.37 2.30 -20.96
CA ILE A 13 6.18 1.25 -19.94
C ILE A 13 5.08 1.65 -18.96
N HIS A 14 5.03 2.92 -18.56
CA HIS A 14 4.00 3.44 -17.65
C HIS A 14 2.62 3.37 -18.29
N GLU A 15 2.48 3.80 -19.54
CA GLU A 15 1.22 3.76 -20.30
C GLU A 15 0.73 2.34 -20.55
N GLU A 16 1.63 1.42 -20.94
CA GLU A 16 1.30 0.01 -21.15
C GLU A 16 0.83 -0.66 -19.85
N GLY A 17 1.53 -0.41 -18.74
CA GLY A 17 1.11 -0.87 -17.41
C GLY A 17 -0.27 -0.34 -17.02
N ASN A 18 -0.54 0.94 -17.29
CA ASN A 18 -1.85 1.56 -17.02
C ASN A 18 -2.95 0.93 -17.89
N ALA A 19 -2.66 0.59 -19.15
CA ALA A 19 -3.60 -0.06 -20.04
C ALA A 19 -3.94 -1.48 -19.56
N LEU A 20 -2.95 -2.27 -19.15
CA LEU A 20 -3.14 -3.59 -18.57
C LEU A 20 -3.96 -3.53 -17.27
N PHE A 21 -3.65 -2.56 -16.41
CA PHE A 21 -4.37 -2.36 -15.15
C PHE A 21 -5.86 -2.05 -15.41
N LYS A 22 -6.16 -1.16 -16.36
CA LYS A 22 -7.54 -0.82 -16.76
C LYS A 22 -8.30 -2.02 -17.34
N LYS A 23 -7.62 -2.96 -17.98
CA LYS A 23 -8.19 -4.23 -18.47
C LYS A 23 -8.40 -5.27 -17.37
N GLY A 24 -8.02 -4.98 -16.11
CA GLY A 24 -8.06 -5.94 -15.01
C GLY A 24 -6.93 -6.97 -15.03
N GLN A 25 -5.95 -6.83 -15.93
CA GLN A 25 -4.77 -7.70 -16.01
C GLN A 25 -3.74 -7.27 -14.96
N VAL A 26 -4.08 -7.43 -13.69
CA VAL A 26 -3.30 -6.89 -12.56
C VAL A 26 -1.89 -7.49 -12.49
N LYS A 27 -1.73 -8.78 -12.78
CA LYS A 27 -0.42 -9.45 -12.76
C LYS A 27 0.51 -8.88 -13.84
N ASP A 28 0.03 -8.84 -15.08
CA ASP A 28 0.79 -8.30 -16.22
C ASP A 28 1.16 -6.82 -15.97
N ALA A 29 0.23 -6.02 -15.45
CA ALA A 29 0.50 -4.64 -15.06
C ALA A 29 1.60 -4.54 -13.98
N THR A 30 1.58 -5.45 -13.00
CA THR A 30 2.59 -5.52 -11.93
C THR A 30 3.98 -5.76 -12.50
N GLU A 31 4.11 -6.73 -13.40
CA GLU A 31 5.39 -7.05 -14.06
C GLU A 31 5.90 -5.87 -14.90
N LYS A 32 5.01 -5.19 -15.62
CA LYS A 32 5.37 -4.00 -16.39
C LYS A 32 5.90 -2.87 -15.51
N TYR A 33 5.20 -2.53 -14.43
CA TYR A 33 5.68 -1.51 -13.49
C TYR A 33 7.00 -1.91 -12.84
N TYR A 34 7.14 -3.17 -12.43
CA TYR A 34 8.38 -3.69 -11.83
C TYR A 34 9.57 -3.54 -12.79
N ASN A 35 9.41 -3.90 -14.06
CA ASN A 35 10.47 -3.77 -15.07
C ASN A 35 10.87 -2.30 -15.29
N GLY A 36 9.89 -1.39 -15.34
CA GLY A 36 10.16 0.06 -15.44
C GLY A 36 10.94 0.60 -14.24
N ILE A 37 10.52 0.22 -13.02
CA ILE A 37 11.20 0.60 -11.77
C ILE A 37 12.63 0.06 -11.74
N ALA A 38 12.83 -1.23 -12.08
CA ALA A 38 14.15 -1.85 -12.11
C ALA A 38 15.08 -1.15 -13.11
N CYS A 39 14.57 -0.80 -14.29
CA CYS A 39 15.32 -0.04 -15.29
C CYS A 39 15.81 1.31 -14.74
N LEU A 40 14.89 2.08 -14.15
CA LEU A 40 15.20 3.39 -13.56
C LEU A 40 16.14 3.30 -12.35
N LYS A 41 15.93 2.33 -11.46
CA LYS A 41 16.81 2.12 -10.29
C LYS A 41 18.24 1.78 -10.72
N ASN A 42 18.41 0.97 -11.77
CA ASN A 42 19.73 0.66 -12.31
C ASN A 42 20.46 1.89 -12.87
N LEU A 43 19.73 2.88 -13.38
CA LEU A 43 20.30 4.18 -13.76
C LEU A 43 20.63 5.01 -12.53
N GLN A 44 19.69 5.10 -11.58
CA GLN A 44 19.82 5.88 -10.36
C GLN A 44 21.01 5.44 -9.50
N MET A 45 21.35 4.15 -9.50
CA MET A 45 22.51 3.60 -8.78
C MET A 45 23.87 4.09 -9.31
N LYS A 46 23.92 4.69 -10.50
CA LYS A 46 25.14 5.29 -11.07
C LYS A 46 25.33 6.75 -10.67
N GLU A 47 24.29 7.37 -10.12
CA GLU A 47 24.25 8.79 -9.75
C GLU A 47 24.43 8.96 -8.23
N HIS A 48 24.94 10.10 -7.78
CA HIS A 48 25.02 10.37 -6.34
C HIS A 48 23.65 10.79 -5.77
N PRO A 49 23.23 10.25 -4.62
CA PRO A 49 22.00 10.70 -3.95
C PRO A 49 22.00 12.21 -3.70
N GLY A 50 20.97 12.88 -4.19
CA GLY A 50 20.82 14.34 -4.09
C GLY A 50 21.18 15.12 -5.36
N ASP A 51 21.87 14.50 -6.31
CA ASP A 51 22.15 15.14 -7.61
C ASP A 51 20.87 15.35 -8.41
N GLU A 52 20.86 16.36 -9.28
CA GLU A 52 19.68 16.71 -10.10
C GLU A 52 19.19 15.51 -10.93
N VAL A 53 20.11 14.74 -11.51
CA VAL A 53 19.79 13.54 -12.28
C VAL A 53 19.22 12.44 -11.39
N TRP A 54 19.79 12.23 -10.20
CA TRP A 54 19.29 11.26 -9.23
C TRP A 54 17.86 11.58 -8.79
N VAL A 55 17.59 12.85 -8.47
CA VAL A 55 16.26 13.34 -8.05
C VAL A 55 15.27 13.21 -9.20
N LYS A 56 15.67 13.53 -10.43
CA LYS A 56 14.83 13.36 -11.62
C LYS A 56 14.44 11.89 -11.83
N LEU A 57 15.38 10.96 -11.69
CA LEU A 57 15.10 9.53 -11.76
C LEU A 57 14.16 9.09 -10.65
N ASP A 58 14.35 9.57 -9.42
CA ASP A 58 13.50 9.24 -8.28
C ASP A 58 12.05 9.72 -8.48
N ASN A 59 11.89 10.92 -9.05
CA ASN A 59 10.59 11.47 -9.43
C ASN A 59 9.90 10.65 -10.52
N MET A 60 10.66 10.04 -11.44
CA MET A 60 10.11 9.11 -12.45
C MET A 60 9.75 7.74 -11.84
N ILE A 61 10.52 7.25 -10.85
CA ILE A 61 10.25 5.97 -10.17
C ILE A 61 8.97 6.05 -9.33
N THR A 62 8.77 7.15 -8.61
CA THR A 62 7.68 7.30 -7.65
C THR A 62 6.27 6.97 -8.20
N PRO A 63 5.81 7.51 -9.35
CA PRO A 63 4.49 7.17 -9.90
C PRO A 63 4.36 5.69 -10.33
N LEU A 64 5.42 5.10 -10.89
CA LEU A 64 5.46 3.68 -11.23
C LEU A 64 5.37 2.81 -9.97
N LEU A 65 6.10 3.19 -8.92
CA LEU A 65 6.10 2.48 -7.64
C LEU A 65 4.73 2.57 -6.93
N LEU A 66 4.07 3.72 -6.99
CA LEU A 66 2.70 3.86 -6.47
C LEU A 66 1.70 3.00 -7.25
N ASN A 67 1.85 2.89 -8.56
CA ASN A 67 1.02 2.01 -9.39
C ASN A 67 1.28 0.53 -9.11
N TYR A 68 2.55 0.15 -8.92
CA TYR A 68 2.95 -1.17 -8.46
C TYR A 68 2.33 -1.50 -7.10
N CYS A 69 2.39 -0.58 -6.14
CA CYS A 69 1.74 -0.72 -4.83
C CYS A 69 0.22 -0.89 -4.96
N GLN A 70 -0.42 -0.21 -5.91
CA GLN A 70 -1.84 -0.41 -6.18
C GLN A 70 -2.13 -1.84 -6.64
N CYS A 71 -1.30 -2.41 -7.53
CA CYS A 71 -1.45 -3.79 -7.94
C CYS A 71 -1.22 -4.77 -6.78
N LYS A 72 -0.27 -4.49 -5.90
CA LYS A 72 0.04 -5.32 -4.73
C LYS A 72 -1.06 -5.30 -3.67
N LEU A 73 -1.72 -4.15 -3.46
CA LEU A 73 -2.94 -4.07 -2.65
C LEU A 73 -4.03 -5.01 -3.19
N LEU A 74 -4.26 -5.03 -4.51
CA LEU A 74 -5.26 -5.93 -5.13
C LEU A 74 -4.88 -7.41 -5.03
N GLN A 75 -3.59 -7.72 -4.90
CA GLN A 75 -3.08 -9.08 -4.73
C GLN A 75 -2.96 -9.53 -3.27
N GLY A 76 -3.33 -8.68 -2.32
CA GLY A 76 -3.21 -8.97 -0.89
C GLY A 76 -1.77 -8.94 -0.34
N GLN A 77 -0.83 -8.35 -1.08
CA GLN A 77 0.59 -8.28 -0.72
C GLN A 77 0.86 -7.00 0.09
N TYR A 78 0.32 -6.93 1.30
CA TYR A 78 0.26 -5.67 2.07
C TYR A 78 1.60 -5.20 2.65
N TYR A 79 2.46 -6.10 3.10
CA TYR A 79 3.75 -5.72 3.70
C TYR A 79 4.67 -5.00 2.71
N GLU A 80 4.70 -5.47 1.47
CA GLU A 80 5.47 -4.83 0.39
C GLU A 80 4.93 -3.42 0.08
N VAL A 81 3.60 -3.22 0.17
CA VAL A 81 3.00 -1.89 0.01
C VAL A 81 3.43 -0.95 1.14
N ILE A 82 3.44 -1.45 2.39
CA ILE A 82 3.85 -0.66 3.57
C ILE A 82 5.30 -0.23 3.43
N GLU A 83 6.20 -1.13 3.05
CA GLU A 83 7.62 -0.85 2.87
C GLU A 83 7.86 0.22 1.80
N HIS A 84 7.33 -0.01 0.58
CA HIS A 84 7.54 0.92 -0.53
C HIS A 84 6.91 2.28 -0.28
N CYS A 85 5.68 2.34 0.27
CA CYS A 85 5.05 3.62 0.59
C CYS A 85 5.80 4.35 1.72
N SER A 86 6.34 3.65 2.70
CA SER A 86 7.16 4.27 3.76
C SER A 86 8.45 4.85 3.20
N SER A 87 9.10 4.16 2.24
CA SER A 87 10.28 4.68 1.54
C SER A 87 9.96 5.94 0.72
N ILE A 88 8.79 6.00 0.07
CA ILE A 88 8.33 7.20 -0.63
C ILE A 88 8.13 8.35 0.38
N LEU A 89 7.40 8.09 1.46
CA LEU A 89 7.04 9.11 2.46
C LEU A 89 8.24 9.63 3.25
N PHE A 90 9.31 8.84 3.39
CA PHE A 90 10.56 9.31 3.96
C PHE A 90 11.21 10.43 3.13
N LYS A 91 10.95 10.47 1.81
CA LYS A 91 11.49 11.47 0.88
C LYS A 91 10.47 12.56 0.51
N TYR A 92 9.20 12.17 0.41
CA TYR A 92 8.10 13.01 -0.08
C TYR A 92 6.93 12.94 0.92
N GLU A 93 7.05 13.73 1.99
CA GLU A 93 6.10 13.76 3.11
C GLU A 93 4.72 14.35 2.78
N ASP A 94 4.54 14.87 1.57
CA ASP A 94 3.29 15.43 1.05
C ASP A 94 2.59 14.47 0.06
N ASN A 95 3.09 13.25 -0.11
CA ASN A 95 2.55 12.30 -1.08
C ASN A 95 1.24 11.64 -0.60
N VAL A 96 0.13 12.30 -0.89
CA VAL A 96 -1.24 11.85 -0.57
C VAL A 96 -1.51 10.39 -1.00
N LYS A 97 -1.04 10.01 -2.20
CA LYS A 97 -1.27 8.66 -2.74
C LYS A 97 -0.51 7.59 -1.95
N ALA A 98 0.69 7.90 -1.46
CA ALA A 98 1.48 6.98 -0.65
C ALA A 98 0.82 6.75 0.71
N TYR A 99 0.40 7.81 1.40
CA TYR A 99 -0.35 7.69 2.66
C TYR A 99 -1.63 6.88 2.47
N TYR A 100 -2.44 7.18 1.46
CA TYR A 100 -3.70 6.47 1.23
C TYR A 100 -3.48 4.96 0.99
N LYS A 101 -2.46 4.59 0.21
CA LYS A 101 -2.15 3.17 -0.06
C LYS A 101 -1.59 2.47 1.18
N ARG A 102 -0.73 3.14 1.95
CA ARG A 102 -0.16 2.60 3.20
C ARG A 102 -1.23 2.41 4.26
N ALA A 103 -2.14 3.37 4.43
CA ALA A 103 -3.29 3.28 5.31
C ALA A 103 -4.16 2.05 5.00
N LYS A 104 -4.47 1.83 3.72
CA LYS A 104 -5.22 0.65 3.28
C LYS A 104 -4.49 -0.66 3.54
N ALA A 105 -3.17 -0.68 3.37
CA ALA A 105 -2.36 -1.86 3.67
C ALA A 105 -2.33 -2.15 5.18
N HIS A 106 -2.12 -1.13 6.03
CA HIS A 106 -2.21 -1.24 7.49
C HIS A 106 -3.57 -1.75 7.96
N ALA A 107 -4.66 -1.19 7.43
CA ALA A 107 -6.02 -1.63 7.73
C ALA A 107 -6.25 -3.11 7.37
N ALA A 108 -5.65 -3.58 6.27
CA ALA A 108 -5.78 -4.96 5.82
C ALA A 108 -4.99 -5.96 6.70
N VAL A 109 -3.94 -5.51 7.40
CA VAL A 109 -3.14 -6.33 8.32
C VAL A 109 -3.42 -6.02 9.80
N TRP A 110 -4.53 -5.34 10.10
CA TRP A 110 -4.99 -5.04 11.48
C TRP A 110 -4.12 -4.05 12.27
N ASN A 111 -3.32 -3.24 11.58
CA ASN A 111 -2.56 -2.14 12.17
C ASN A 111 -3.44 -0.89 12.25
N GLU A 112 -4.41 -0.89 13.18
CA GLU A 112 -5.43 0.15 13.26
C GLU A 112 -4.86 1.54 13.51
N VAL A 113 -3.91 1.66 14.45
CA VAL A 113 -3.34 2.94 14.86
C VAL A 113 -2.62 3.60 13.69
N GLU A 114 -1.79 2.85 12.98
CA GLU A 114 -1.05 3.32 11.81
C GLU A 114 -1.99 3.64 10.64
N ALA A 115 -3.03 2.82 10.41
CA ALA A 115 -4.02 3.08 9.38
C ALA A 115 -4.77 4.40 9.61
N ARG A 116 -5.19 4.67 10.87
CA ARG A 116 -5.87 5.93 11.23
C ARG A 116 -4.95 7.13 11.08
N ALA A 117 -3.71 7.04 11.55
CA ALA A 117 -2.73 8.12 11.44
C ALA A 117 -2.44 8.47 9.97
N ASP A 118 -2.28 7.48 9.10
CA ASP A 118 -2.08 7.73 7.67
C ASP A 118 -3.33 8.33 7.02
N PHE A 119 -4.53 7.87 7.37
CA PHE A 119 -5.78 8.45 6.84
C PHE A 119 -6.01 9.89 7.31
N GLU A 120 -5.69 10.21 8.57
CA GLU A 120 -5.73 11.59 9.07
C GLU A 120 -4.78 12.48 8.27
N LYS A 121 -3.56 12.01 8.02
CA LYS A 121 -2.60 12.75 7.20
C LYS A 121 -3.07 12.95 5.75
N VAL A 122 -3.81 12.00 5.18
CA VAL A 122 -4.46 12.19 3.88
C VAL A 122 -5.51 13.31 3.94
N LEU A 123 -6.32 13.37 5.00
CA LEU A 123 -7.36 14.41 5.14
C LEU A 123 -6.76 15.80 5.33
N ASP A 124 -5.63 15.90 6.03
CA ASP A 124 -4.89 17.16 6.18
C ASP A 124 -4.38 17.69 4.84
N LEU A 125 -3.92 16.81 3.96
CA LEU A 125 -3.35 17.16 2.66
C LEU A 125 -4.42 17.30 1.55
N ASP A 126 -5.45 16.46 1.59
CA ASP A 126 -6.54 16.44 0.60
C ASP A 126 -7.90 16.10 1.27
N PRO A 127 -8.62 17.12 1.78
CA PRO A 127 -9.93 16.95 2.39
C PRO A 127 -11.01 16.36 1.46
N SER A 128 -10.81 16.41 0.13
CA SER A 128 -11.78 15.89 -0.84
C SER A 128 -11.96 14.37 -0.74
N LEU A 129 -10.99 13.66 -0.14
CA LEU A 129 -11.01 12.21 0.08
C LEU A 129 -11.79 11.78 1.32
N SER A 130 -12.35 12.72 2.10
CA SER A 130 -13.13 12.46 3.33
C SER A 130 -14.17 11.36 3.21
N ALA A 131 -15.01 11.39 2.17
CA ALA A 131 -16.05 10.38 1.97
C ALA A 131 -15.46 8.98 1.70
N SER A 132 -14.35 8.92 0.96
CA SER A 132 -13.65 7.65 0.67
C SER A 132 -13.02 7.07 1.94
N ILE A 133 -12.37 7.92 2.73
CA ILE A 133 -11.70 7.54 3.98
C ILE A 133 -12.72 7.08 5.03
N ALA A 134 -13.83 7.79 5.18
CA ALA A 134 -14.90 7.39 6.09
C ALA A 134 -15.43 5.97 5.78
N LYS A 135 -15.49 5.60 4.50
CA LYS A 135 -15.88 4.25 4.07
C LYS A 135 -14.83 3.20 4.45
N GLU A 136 -13.55 3.49 4.24
CA GLU A 136 -12.45 2.57 4.59
C GLU A 136 -12.37 2.36 6.11
N LEU A 137 -12.46 3.43 6.90
CA LEU A 137 -12.46 3.38 8.37
C LEU A 137 -13.65 2.56 8.90
N ARG A 138 -14.86 2.80 8.39
CA ARG A 138 -16.04 2.01 8.78
C ARG A 138 -15.84 0.53 8.46
N SER A 139 -15.29 0.20 7.29
CA SER A 139 -15.02 -1.19 6.92
C SER A 139 -14.01 -1.87 7.85
N MET A 140 -12.98 -1.13 8.29
CA MET A 140 -11.99 -1.63 9.25
C MET A 140 -12.61 -1.86 10.62
N GLU A 141 -13.37 -0.90 11.14
CA GLU A 141 -14.08 -1.00 12.43
C GLU A 141 -15.06 -2.17 12.47
N ASP A 142 -15.81 -2.38 11.38
CA ASP A 142 -16.75 -3.50 11.27
C ASP A 142 -16.02 -4.85 11.32
N LYS A 143 -14.86 -4.97 10.68
CA LYS A 143 -14.02 -6.18 10.71
C LYS A 143 -13.46 -6.44 12.11
N ILE A 144 -12.97 -5.40 12.78
CA ILE A 144 -12.44 -5.51 14.16
C ILE A 144 -13.55 -5.99 15.10
N ARG A 145 -14.72 -5.34 15.04
CA ARG A 145 -15.88 -5.71 15.86
C ARG A 145 -16.38 -7.14 15.60
N SER A 146 -16.32 -7.61 14.35
CA SER A 146 -16.67 -9.01 14.04
C SER A 146 -15.70 -9.99 14.70
N LYS A 147 -14.39 -9.72 14.56
CA LYS A 147 -13.33 -10.57 15.12
C LYS A 147 -13.38 -10.63 16.64
N GLU A 148 -13.62 -9.51 17.32
CA GLU A 148 -13.78 -9.47 18.77
C GLU A 148 -15.00 -10.27 19.25
N LYS A 149 -16.11 -10.25 18.49
CA LYS A 149 -17.30 -11.05 18.81
C LYS A 149 -17.02 -12.54 18.65
N GLU A 150 -16.33 -12.93 17.59
CA GLU A 150 -15.92 -14.33 17.35
C GLU A 150 -14.96 -14.83 18.44
N GLU A 151 -14.01 -14.02 18.86
CA GLU A 151 -13.10 -14.35 19.98
C GLU A 151 -13.88 -14.52 21.28
N LYS A 152 -14.77 -13.57 21.63
CA LYS A 152 -15.62 -13.68 22.82
C LYS A 152 -16.54 -14.90 22.80
N GLY A 153 -17.02 -15.32 21.64
CA GLY A 153 -17.80 -16.55 21.48
C GLY A 153 -16.97 -17.79 21.80
N ARG A 154 -15.76 -17.89 21.20
CA ARG A 154 -14.84 -19.01 21.44
C ARG A 154 -14.44 -19.16 22.91
N TYR A 155 -14.22 -18.06 23.63
CA TYR A 155 -13.90 -18.12 25.06
C TYR A 155 -15.05 -18.65 25.92
N LYS A 156 -16.31 -18.37 25.54
CA LYS A 156 -17.49 -18.92 26.24
C LYS A 156 -17.66 -20.42 26.02
N ASP A 157 -17.35 -20.91 24.82
CA ASP A 157 -17.42 -22.34 24.49
C ASP A 157 -16.29 -23.16 25.17
N LEU A 158 -15.23 -22.49 25.63
CA LEU A 158 -14.08 -23.08 26.33
C LEU A 158 -14.21 -23.07 27.86
N GLU A 159 -15.29 -22.56 28.44
CA GLU A 159 -15.58 -22.73 29.88
C GLU A 159 -16.29 -24.07 30.09
N PRO A 160 -15.60 -25.16 30.51
CA PRO A 160 -16.29 -26.36 30.93
C PRO A 160 -17.15 -26.05 32.16
N GLU A 161 -18.39 -26.52 32.17
CA GLU A 161 -19.31 -26.45 33.31
C GLU A 161 -18.58 -26.89 34.60
N ARG A 162 -18.08 -25.93 35.38
CA ARG A 162 -17.71 -26.14 36.77
C ARG A 162 -18.99 -26.23 37.60
N THR A 163 -19.74 -27.31 37.43
CA THR A 163 -20.75 -27.70 38.40
C THR A 163 -20.26 -28.93 39.13
N VAL A 164 -19.47 -28.67 40.16
CA VAL A 164 -19.08 -29.63 41.19
C VAL A 164 -20.36 -30.06 41.91
N SER A 165 -20.83 -31.28 41.63
CA SER A 165 -21.84 -31.94 42.47
C SER A 165 -21.15 -33.06 43.24
N PHE A 166 -20.53 -32.71 44.37
CA PHE A 166 -20.32 -33.65 45.46
C PHE A 166 -21.61 -33.66 46.29
N HIS A 167 -22.37 -34.74 46.22
CA HIS A 167 -23.38 -35.07 47.24
C HIS A 167 -22.83 -36.26 48.03
N TYR A 168 -22.59 -36.02 49.33
CA TYR A 168 -22.34 -37.04 50.35
C TYR A 168 -23.66 -37.57 50.89
#